data_AF-A0A8T5BWS5-F1
#
_entry.id   AF-A0A8T5BWS5-F1
#
_cell.length_a   1.000
_cell.length_b   1.000
_cell.length_c   1.000
_cell.angle_alpha   90.00
_cell.angle_beta   90.00
_cell.angle_gamma   90.00
#
_symmetry.space_group_name_H-M   'P 1'
#
loop_
_entity.id
_entity.type
_entity.pdbx_description
1 polymer ?
#
loop_
_entity_poly.entity_id
_entity_poly.type
_entity_poly.pdbx_seq_one_letter_code
_entity_poly.pdbx_strand_id
1 'polypeptide(L)'
;AFTGEEIWVTEPFTNAWGMYDETGAAAYEIFYTMAYDGMIHAYDIKTGRHLWDYYTGSAGYETPYGHWPFYVINGWAIADGKIFAATGEHSPDSPLMRGYRLHVVDAFTGKPVWNISGYWMFPAVAEGYLVVLNGYDMQIYCFGKGKTKVTVEAPSIAVTKGSSVVIRGKVLDDSPALKGTPCVADEDMTPWIEYLLMQKPMPQKVKGVVVQLYAILSNGTAIYIGETITDPLNGGIFSYLWTPPDEGVYTITAVFPGTKSYWESCDSTAIGVVPAAETQQPEVIKQEAPTYTVVDIMIIIGVIIAIAIGIANLYTVRKSKK
;
A
#
# COMPACT_ATOMS: atom_id res chain seq x y z
N ALA A 1 -22.63 43.03 -16.98
CA ALA A 1 -23.51 42.84 -18.14
C ALA A 1 -24.85 43.49 -17.83
N PHE A 2 -25.16 44.65 -18.41
CA PHE A 2 -26.45 45.34 -18.23
C PHE A 2 -27.18 45.61 -19.55
N THR A 3 -26.49 45.43 -20.68
CA THR A 3 -27.00 45.70 -22.03
C THR A 3 -27.52 44.45 -22.73
N GLY A 4 -27.10 43.26 -22.30
CA GLY A 4 -27.41 42.00 -23.00
C GLY A 4 -26.67 41.84 -24.34
N GLU A 5 -25.66 42.68 -24.60
CA GLU A 5 -24.83 42.60 -25.80
C GLU A 5 -23.99 41.31 -25.80
N GLU A 6 -23.92 40.66 -26.96
CA GLU A 6 -23.04 39.52 -27.20
C GLU A 6 -21.57 39.91 -26.98
N ILE A 7 -20.84 39.09 -26.20
CA ILE A 7 -19.45 39.37 -25.84
C ILE A 7 -18.49 38.58 -26.73
N TRP A 8 -18.84 37.35 -27.07
CA TRP A 8 -18.07 36.47 -27.94
C TRP A 8 -18.94 35.33 -28.48
N VAL A 9 -18.45 34.70 -29.55
CA VAL A 9 -18.94 33.46 -30.13
C VAL A 9 -17.72 32.55 -30.34
N THR A 10 -17.90 31.24 -30.21
CA THR A 10 -16.85 30.24 -30.52
C THR A 10 -17.16 29.53 -31.83
N GLU A 11 -16.14 28.91 -32.42
CA GLU A 11 -16.32 28.00 -33.55
C GLU A 11 -17.23 26.82 -33.17
N PRO A 12 -18.08 26.34 -34.11
CA PRO A 12 -18.90 25.14 -33.91
C PRO A 12 -18.05 23.90 -33.61
N PHE A 13 -18.60 22.97 -32.83
CA PHE A 13 -17.95 21.68 -32.59
C PHE A 13 -17.84 20.87 -33.89
N THR A 14 -16.72 20.16 -34.05
CA THR A 14 -16.43 19.38 -35.26
C THR A 14 -17.28 18.11 -35.35
N ASN A 15 -17.71 17.57 -34.22
CA ASN A 15 -18.59 16.43 -34.14
C ASN A 15 -20.05 16.90 -34.11
N ALA A 16 -20.88 16.38 -35.02
CA ALA A 16 -22.29 16.73 -35.09
C ALA A 16 -23.05 16.42 -33.78
N TRP A 17 -22.64 15.40 -33.02
CA TRP A 17 -23.23 15.11 -31.71
C TRP A 17 -22.97 16.20 -30.65
N GLY A 18 -22.00 17.08 -30.91
CA GLY A 18 -21.75 18.27 -30.11
C GLY A 18 -22.94 19.25 -30.11
N MET A 19 -23.87 19.15 -31.08
CA MET A 19 -25.09 19.98 -31.10
C MET A 19 -25.99 19.80 -29.89
N TYR A 20 -25.80 18.73 -29.11
CA TYR A 20 -26.52 18.46 -27.87
C TYR A 20 -25.76 19.02 -26.66
N ASP A 21 -25.27 20.26 -26.76
CA ASP A 21 -24.66 21.03 -25.68
C ASP A 21 -25.72 21.86 -24.95
N GLU A 22 -26.57 21.17 -24.19
CA GLU A 22 -27.79 21.78 -23.64
C GLU A 22 -27.53 22.84 -22.55
N THR A 23 -26.35 22.82 -21.92
CA THR A 23 -26.03 23.73 -20.81
C THR A 23 -24.52 23.96 -20.69
N GLY A 24 -24.11 25.00 -19.94
CA GLY A 24 -22.73 25.19 -19.52
C GLY A 24 -22.64 25.84 -18.15
N ALA A 25 -21.46 25.80 -17.54
CA ALA A 25 -21.19 26.36 -16.23
C ALA A 25 -19.86 27.12 -16.25
N ALA A 26 -19.80 28.20 -15.49
CA ALA A 26 -18.59 28.99 -15.34
C ALA A 26 -18.01 28.79 -13.94
N ALA A 27 -16.72 28.49 -13.85
CA ALA A 27 -15.97 28.45 -12.61
C ALA A 27 -14.49 28.77 -12.92
N TYR A 28 -13.76 29.31 -11.95
CA TYR A 28 -12.32 29.57 -12.09
C TYR A 28 -11.93 30.43 -13.31
N GLU A 29 -12.78 31.38 -13.71
CA GLU A 29 -12.66 32.19 -14.94
C GLU A 29 -12.70 31.37 -16.25
N ILE A 30 -13.22 30.15 -16.22
CA ILE A 30 -13.36 29.26 -17.37
C ILE A 30 -14.84 28.91 -17.53
N PHE A 31 -15.31 28.96 -18.78
CA PHE A 31 -16.59 28.39 -19.19
C PHE A 31 -16.40 26.94 -19.59
N TYR A 32 -17.20 26.05 -19.04
CA TYR A 32 -17.20 24.64 -19.37
C TYR A 32 -18.54 24.25 -19.97
N THR A 33 -18.50 23.40 -20.98
CA THR A 33 -19.67 22.71 -21.53
C THR A 33 -19.28 21.28 -21.86
N MET A 34 -20.26 20.39 -21.96
CA MET A 34 -20.07 19.01 -22.39
C MET A 34 -21.25 18.60 -23.25
N ALA A 35 -21.05 17.63 -24.14
CA ALA A 35 -22.09 17.26 -25.09
C ALA A 35 -22.08 15.75 -25.40
N TYR A 36 -22.97 15.34 -26.30
CA TYR A 36 -23.09 13.95 -26.73
C TYR A 36 -21.93 13.50 -27.61
N ASP A 37 -21.04 14.41 -28.03
CA ASP A 37 -19.77 14.07 -28.67
C ASP A 37 -18.75 13.41 -27.71
N GLY A 38 -19.12 13.26 -26.44
CA GLY A 38 -18.29 12.63 -25.40
C GLY A 38 -17.15 13.53 -24.95
N MET A 39 -17.29 14.84 -25.14
CA MET A 39 -16.26 15.82 -24.82
C MET A 39 -16.69 16.71 -23.66
N ILE A 40 -15.70 17.16 -22.87
CA ILE A 40 -15.82 18.36 -22.05
C ILE A 40 -14.95 19.43 -22.72
N HIS A 41 -15.55 20.56 -23.03
CA HIS A 41 -14.89 21.69 -23.67
C HIS A 41 -14.70 22.82 -22.67
N ALA A 42 -13.53 23.45 -22.68
CA ALA A 42 -13.20 24.58 -21.83
C ALA A 42 -12.83 25.82 -22.64
N TYR A 43 -13.38 26.95 -22.24
CA TYR A 43 -13.19 28.25 -22.88
C TYR A 43 -12.85 29.34 -21.87
N ASP A 44 -12.04 30.30 -22.27
CA ASP A 44 -11.86 31.53 -21.52
C ASP A 44 -13.22 32.25 -21.39
N ILE A 45 -13.70 32.48 -20.17
CA ILE A 45 -15.04 33.06 -19.95
C ILE A 45 -15.18 34.48 -20.51
N LYS A 46 -14.07 35.23 -20.64
CA LYS A 46 -14.05 36.63 -21.09
C LYS A 46 -13.98 36.73 -22.60
N THR A 47 -13.31 35.79 -23.26
CA THR A 47 -13.03 35.90 -24.71
C THR A 47 -13.65 34.80 -25.57
N GLY A 48 -14.19 33.73 -24.99
CA GLY A 48 -14.69 32.58 -25.74
C GLY A 48 -13.60 31.75 -26.42
N ARG A 49 -12.33 31.98 -26.07
CA ARG A 49 -11.19 31.28 -26.68
C ARG A 49 -11.10 29.88 -26.11
N HIS A 50 -11.05 28.87 -26.97
CA HIS A 50 -10.80 27.48 -26.58
C HIS A 50 -9.50 27.34 -25.77
N LEU A 51 -9.57 26.56 -24.69
CA LEU A 51 -8.45 26.29 -23.78
C LEU A 51 -8.00 24.84 -23.88
N TRP A 52 -8.93 23.90 -23.73
CA TRP A 52 -8.65 22.47 -23.76
C TRP A 52 -9.93 21.66 -23.96
N ASP A 53 -9.75 20.40 -24.34
CA ASP A 53 -10.80 19.38 -24.37
C ASP A 53 -10.43 18.14 -23.54
N TYR A 54 -11.44 17.48 -23.01
CA TYR A 54 -11.36 16.13 -22.46
C TYR A 54 -12.24 15.19 -23.28
N TYR A 55 -11.76 13.97 -23.59
CA TYR A 55 -12.51 12.96 -24.34
C TYR A 55 -12.76 11.72 -23.49
N THR A 56 -13.99 11.21 -23.48
CA THR A 56 -14.38 10.01 -22.73
C THR A 56 -13.83 8.71 -23.30
N GLY A 57 -13.37 8.72 -24.55
CA GLY A 57 -12.88 7.55 -25.26
C GLY A 57 -13.93 6.92 -26.16
N SER A 58 -13.48 5.99 -27.01
CA SER A 58 -14.38 5.29 -27.93
C SER A 58 -15.26 4.30 -27.18
N ALA A 59 -16.54 4.26 -27.55
CA ALA A 59 -17.49 3.25 -27.12
C ALA A 59 -17.63 2.11 -28.15
N GLY A 60 -16.88 2.17 -29.26
CA GLY A 60 -17.06 1.24 -30.38
C GLY A 60 -18.50 1.26 -30.89
N TYR A 61 -19.18 0.13 -30.76
CA TYR A 61 -20.58 -0.03 -31.16
C TYR A 61 -21.56 -0.06 -29.96
N GLU A 62 -21.10 0.20 -28.74
CA GLU A 62 -21.96 0.19 -27.55
C GLU A 62 -22.94 1.37 -27.51
N THR A 63 -22.59 2.48 -28.17
CA THR A 63 -23.44 3.67 -28.29
C THR A 63 -23.64 4.05 -29.76
N PRO A 64 -24.76 4.70 -30.13
CA PRO A 64 -24.94 5.24 -31.48
C PRO A 64 -24.01 6.42 -31.80
N TYR A 65 -23.32 6.94 -30.78
CA TYR A 65 -22.44 8.10 -30.87
C TYR A 65 -20.98 7.71 -31.21
N GLY A 66 -20.58 6.47 -30.92
CA GLY A 66 -19.20 5.97 -31.10
C GLY A 66 -18.24 6.32 -29.95
N HIS A 67 -18.73 7.04 -28.95
CA HIS A 67 -18.10 7.44 -27.68
C HIS A 67 -19.13 7.45 -26.56
N TRP A 68 -18.68 7.70 -25.33
CA TRP A 68 -19.57 7.79 -24.17
C TRP A 68 -20.07 9.24 -24.04
N PRO A 69 -21.37 9.50 -24.29
CA PRO A 69 -21.92 10.85 -24.28
C PRO A 69 -21.99 11.42 -22.86
N PHE A 70 -21.97 12.74 -22.74
CA PHE A 70 -22.32 13.44 -21.51
C PHE A 70 -23.74 14.00 -21.59
N TYR A 71 -24.55 13.71 -20.58
CA TYR A 71 -25.84 14.38 -20.41
C TYR A 71 -25.74 15.47 -19.34
N VAL A 72 -25.81 16.73 -19.78
CA VAL A 72 -25.34 17.89 -19.01
C VAL A 72 -26.26 18.25 -17.83
N ILE A 73 -27.56 17.99 -17.91
CA ILE A 73 -28.52 18.55 -16.94
C ILE A 73 -28.35 17.97 -15.53
N ASN A 74 -27.99 16.68 -15.41
CA ASN A 74 -27.91 15.99 -14.11
C ASN A 74 -26.59 15.23 -13.90
N GLY A 75 -25.62 15.39 -14.78
CA GLY A 75 -24.41 14.56 -14.81
C GLY A 75 -23.18 15.20 -14.17
N TRP A 76 -23.22 16.44 -13.65
CA TRP A 76 -21.97 17.13 -13.34
C TRP A 76 -21.97 18.13 -12.19
N ALA A 77 -20.78 18.35 -11.65
CA ALA A 77 -20.47 19.37 -10.65
C ALA A 77 -19.04 19.87 -10.85
N ILE A 78 -18.78 21.13 -10.46
CA ILE A 78 -17.45 21.73 -10.51
C ILE A 78 -17.09 22.22 -9.11
N ALA A 79 -16.02 21.68 -8.54
CA ALA A 79 -15.55 22.02 -7.20
C ALA A 79 -14.08 21.59 -7.02
N ASP A 80 -13.36 22.22 -6.11
CA ASP A 80 -11.97 21.83 -5.73
C ASP A 80 -11.01 21.68 -6.93
N GLY A 81 -11.10 22.61 -7.89
CA GLY A 81 -10.30 22.57 -9.11
C GLY A 81 -10.57 21.36 -10.02
N LYS A 82 -11.71 20.68 -9.86
CA LYS A 82 -12.10 19.48 -10.61
C LYS A 82 -13.49 19.63 -11.24
N ILE A 83 -13.67 18.94 -12.36
CA ILE A 83 -14.97 18.67 -12.96
C ILE A 83 -15.30 17.22 -12.69
N PHE A 84 -16.44 16.98 -12.05
CA PHE A 84 -17.04 15.67 -11.89
C PHE A 84 -18.11 15.55 -12.97
N ALA A 85 -17.91 14.68 -13.95
CA ALA A 85 -18.77 14.56 -15.12
C ALA A 85 -19.12 13.09 -15.38
N ALA A 86 -20.41 12.78 -15.29
CA ALA A 86 -20.96 11.46 -15.51
C ALA A 86 -21.37 11.31 -16.97
N THR A 87 -20.86 10.28 -17.63
CA THR A 87 -21.39 9.88 -18.94
C THR A 87 -22.79 9.32 -18.75
N GLY A 88 -23.67 9.63 -19.68
CA GLY A 88 -25.07 9.21 -19.62
C GLY A 88 -25.88 9.79 -20.77
N GLU A 89 -27.17 9.47 -20.74
CA GLU A 89 -28.13 9.87 -21.76
C GLU A 89 -29.38 10.42 -21.08
N HIS A 90 -30.05 11.37 -21.73
CA HIS A 90 -31.32 11.97 -21.30
C HIS A 90 -32.41 10.92 -21.06
N SER A 91 -32.52 9.94 -21.97
CA SER A 91 -33.52 8.87 -21.94
C SER A 91 -32.83 7.53 -22.19
N PRO A 92 -32.12 6.97 -21.18
CA PRO A 92 -31.28 5.81 -21.41
C PRO A 92 -32.08 4.56 -21.75
N ASP A 93 -31.57 3.78 -22.69
CA ASP A 93 -32.13 2.48 -23.06
C ASP A 93 -32.12 1.47 -21.90
N SER A 94 -33.00 0.47 -22.01
CA SER A 94 -33.03 -0.69 -21.10
C SER A 94 -32.66 -1.97 -21.87
N PRO A 95 -31.63 -2.72 -21.44
CA PRO A 95 -30.80 -2.51 -20.26
C PRO A 95 -29.86 -1.29 -20.39
N LEU A 96 -29.51 -0.67 -19.26
CA LEU A 96 -28.54 0.42 -19.24
C LEU A 96 -27.20 -0.05 -19.84
N MET A 97 -26.60 0.79 -20.67
CA MET A 97 -25.28 0.53 -21.28
C MET A 97 -24.24 0.34 -20.17
N ARG A 98 -23.33 -0.62 -20.32
CA ARG A 98 -22.43 -1.09 -19.25
C ARG A 98 -21.16 -0.24 -19.04
N GLY A 99 -20.86 0.66 -19.98
CA GLY A 99 -19.61 1.41 -20.00
C GLY A 99 -19.70 2.83 -19.47
N TYR A 100 -20.84 3.25 -18.90
CA TYR A 100 -20.95 4.55 -18.26
C TYR A 100 -20.04 4.64 -17.03
N ARG A 101 -19.48 5.83 -16.81
CA ARG A 101 -18.56 6.14 -15.72
C ARG A 101 -18.80 7.56 -15.22
N LEU A 102 -18.35 7.82 -14.00
CA LEU A 102 -18.07 9.15 -13.50
C LEU A 102 -16.62 9.46 -13.83
N HIS A 103 -16.39 10.49 -14.64
CA HIS A 103 -15.08 11.00 -14.99
C HIS A 103 -14.76 12.19 -14.09
N VAL A 104 -13.56 12.21 -13.52
CA VAL A 104 -13.06 13.35 -12.76
C VAL A 104 -11.84 13.91 -13.46
N VAL A 105 -11.92 15.18 -13.79
CA VAL A 105 -10.98 15.87 -14.67
C VAL A 105 -10.48 17.12 -13.97
N ASP A 106 -9.19 17.42 -14.12
CA ASP A 106 -8.61 18.66 -13.64
C ASP A 106 -9.20 19.85 -14.41
N ALA A 107 -9.82 20.78 -13.69
CA ALA A 107 -10.60 21.86 -14.29
C ALA A 107 -9.74 22.93 -15.00
N PHE A 108 -8.43 22.94 -14.75
CA PHE A 108 -7.53 23.92 -15.37
C PHE A 108 -6.88 23.37 -16.64
N THR A 109 -6.70 22.05 -16.74
CA THR A 109 -5.89 21.43 -17.79
C THR A 109 -6.62 20.38 -18.62
N GLY A 110 -7.80 19.94 -18.22
CA GLY A 110 -8.53 18.87 -18.91
C GLY A 110 -7.94 17.48 -18.70
N LYS A 111 -6.94 17.32 -17.81
CA LYS A 111 -6.27 16.03 -17.58
C LYS A 111 -7.13 15.11 -16.70
N PRO A 112 -7.21 13.80 -17.01
CA PRO A 112 -7.92 12.85 -16.16
C PRO A 112 -7.27 12.75 -14.78
N VAL A 113 -8.10 12.76 -13.73
CA VAL A 113 -7.70 12.56 -12.33
C VAL A 113 -8.01 11.12 -11.92
N TRP A 114 -9.27 10.71 -12.05
CA TRP A 114 -9.73 9.34 -11.86
C TRP A 114 -11.09 9.15 -12.54
N ASN A 115 -11.55 7.90 -12.62
CA ASN A 115 -12.91 7.59 -13.01
C ASN A 115 -13.37 6.31 -12.31
N ILE A 116 -14.68 6.07 -12.29
CA ILE A 116 -15.27 4.85 -11.71
C ILE A 116 -16.53 4.45 -12.49
N SER A 117 -16.70 3.15 -12.73
CA SER A 117 -17.86 2.60 -13.45
C SER A 117 -19.16 2.98 -12.74
N GLY A 118 -20.22 3.25 -13.49
CA GLY A 118 -21.55 3.53 -12.95
C GLY A 118 -22.38 4.45 -13.83
N TYR A 119 -23.70 4.39 -13.68
CA TYR A 119 -24.60 5.37 -14.26
C TYR A 119 -24.87 6.46 -13.22
N TRP A 120 -23.99 7.46 -13.19
CA TRP A 120 -23.94 8.43 -12.09
C TRP A 120 -24.83 9.64 -12.35
N MET A 121 -25.52 10.13 -11.31
CA MET A 121 -26.44 11.26 -11.42
C MET A 121 -26.41 12.15 -10.17
N PHE A 122 -26.71 13.42 -10.39
CA PHE A 122 -26.85 14.46 -9.36
C PHE A 122 -25.62 14.59 -8.44
N PRO A 123 -24.41 14.76 -8.99
CA PRO A 123 -23.23 14.97 -8.15
C PRO A 123 -23.36 16.27 -7.35
N ALA A 124 -23.11 16.19 -6.05
CA ALA A 124 -23.05 17.34 -5.15
C ALA A 124 -21.77 17.27 -4.34
N VAL A 125 -21.06 18.40 -4.24
CA VAL A 125 -19.80 18.48 -3.49
C VAL A 125 -19.96 19.44 -2.31
N ALA A 126 -19.64 18.97 -1.11
CA ALA A 126 -19.61 19.76 0.11
C ALA A 126 -18.56 19.22 1.07
N GLU A 127 -17.87 20.11 1.80
CA GLU A 127 -16.90 19.75 2.85
C GLU A 127 -15.82 18.73 2.41
N GLY A 128 -15.41 18.76 1.14
CA GLY A 128 -14.42 17.84 0.58
C GLY A 128 -14.94 16.45 0.22
N TYR A 129 -16.27 16.25 0.22
CA TYR A 129 -16.92 15.01 -0.16
C TYR A 129 -17.82 15.20 -1.37
N LEU A 130 -17.76 14.26 -2.31
CA LEU A 130 -18.71 14.14 -3.42
C LEU A 130 -19.78 13.13 -3.05
N VAL A 131 -21.05 13.53 -3.12
CA VAL A 131 -22.20 12.63 -3.00
C VAL A 131 -22.87 12.52 -4.36
N VAL A 132 -23.15 11.29 -4.81
CA VAL A 132 -23.70 11.04 -6.15
C VAL A 132 -24.51 9.74 -6.17
N LEU A 133 -25.61 9.72 -6.92
CA LEU A 133 -26.45 8.53 -7.11
C LEU A 133 -25.85 7.64 -8.20
N ASN A 134 -25.78 6.34 -7.98
CA ASN A 134 -25.49 5.34 -9.02
C ASN A 134 -26.79 4.62 -9.43
N GLY A 135 -27.22 4.78 -10.66
CA GLY A 135 -28.42 4.12 -11.18
C GLY A 135 -28.24 2.65 -11.54
N TYR A 136 -27.02 2.10 -11.55
CA TYR A 136 -26.83 0.65 -11.74
C TYR A 136 -27.27 -0.18 -10.53
N ASP A 137 -27.05 0.32 -9.31
CA ASP A 137 -27.37 -0.37 -8.06
C ASP A 137 -28.37 0.40 -7.18
N MET A 138 -28.80 1.59 -7.65
CA MET A 138 -29.70 2.50 -6.95
C MET A 138 -29.20 2.92 -5.57
N GLN A 139 -27.88 3.01 -5.38
CA GLN A 139 -27.26 3.48 -4.14
C GLN A 139 -26.69 4.89 -4.28
N ILE A 140 -26.67 5.62 -3.16
CA ILE A 140 -25.97 6.90 -3.06
C ILE A 140 -24.56 6.61 -2.52
N TYR A 141 -23.57 7.08 -3.26
CA TYR A 141 -22.16 6.97 -2.89
C TYR A 141 -21.66 8.29 -2.34
N CYS A 142 -20.73 8.22 -1.40
CA CYS A 142 -19.98 9.36 -0.88
C CYS A 142 -18.49 9.10 -1.09
N PHE A 143 -17.85 9.90 -1.92
CA PHE A 143 -16.43 9.84 -2.22
C PHE A 143 -15.69 10.90 -1.44
N GLY A 144 -14.60 10.50 -0.80
CA GLY A 144 -13.70 11.38 -0.08
C GLY A 144 -12.53 10.60 0.49
N LYS A 145 -11.62 11.30 1.15
CA LYS A 145 -10.43 10.69 1.73
C LYS A 145 -10.82 9.79 2.92
N GLY A 146 -10.46 8.51 2.83
CA GLY A 146 -10.85 7.47 3.77
C GLY A 146 -10.07 7.53 5.08
N LYS A 147 -10.73 7.22 6.20
CA LYS A 147 -10.04 7.07 7.50
C LYS A 147 -9.29 5.75 7.52
N THR A 148 -8.22 5.67 8.29
CA THR A 148 -7.42 4.45 8.38
C THR A 148 -7.13 4.06 9.82
N LYS A 149 -6.80 2.77 9.99
CA LYS A 149 -6.36 2.20 11.25
C LYS A 149 -5.11 1.37 11.02
N VAL A 150 -4.00 1.82 11.59
CA VAL A 150 -2.78 1.02 11.74
C VAL A 150 -2.92 0.13 12.98
N THR A 151 -2.36 -1.07 12.91
CA THR A 151 -2.04 -1.88 14.11
C THR A 151 -0.58 -2.30 14.06
N VAL A 152 0.10 -2.38 15.21
CA VAL A 152 1.47 -2.90 15.28
C VAL A 152 1.68 -3.82 16.47
N GLU A 153 2.38 -4.93 16.21
CA GLU A 153 2.77 -5.92 17.20
C GLU A 153 4.27 -6.21 17.10
N ALA A 154 4.89 -6.47 18.25
CA ALA A 154 6.24 -6.96 18.41
C ALA A 154 6.22 -8.12 19.45
N PRO A 155 7.31 -8.89 19.60
CA PRO A 155 7.39 -9.92 20.63
C PRO A 155 7.03 -9.36 22.02
N SER A 156 6.10 -10.01 22.71
CA SER A 156 5.66 -9.61 24.07
C SER A 156 6.64 -10.02 25.16
N ILE A 157 7.70 -10.74 24.80
CA ILE A 157 8.79 -11.13 25.69
C ILE A 157 10.01 -10.26 25.42
N ALA A 158 10.82 -10.03 26.46
CA ALA A 158 12.11 -9.39 26.28
C ALA A 158 13.02 -10.24 25.39
N VAL A 159 13.74 -9.59 24.47
CA VAL A 159 14.70 -10.24 23.57
C VAL A 159 16.12 -9.95 24.00
N THR A 160 17.04 -10.87 23.75
CA THR A 160 18.46 -10.65 24.05
C THR A 160 19.09 -9.70 23.04
N LYS A 161 20.01 -8.85 23.49
CA LYS A 161 20.79 -7.96 22.62
C LYS A 161 21.44 -8.77 21.49
N GLY A 162 21.32 -8.27 20.26
CA GLY A 162 21.81 -8.93 19.04
C GLY A 162 20.80 -9.87 18.37
N SER A 163 19.66 -10.18 19.02
CA SER A 163 18.55 -10.90 18.38
C SER A 163 17.75 -9.99 17.46
N SER A 164 17.39 -10.49 16.28
CA SER A 164 16.42 -9.82 15.41
C SER A 164 14.99 -10.12 15.85
N VAL A 165 14.11 -9.14 15.69
CA VAL A 165 12.68 -9.26 15.95
C VAL A 165 11.87 -8.95 14.70
N VAL A 166 10.73 -9.62 14.60
CA VAL A 166 9.75 -9.32 13.56
C VAL A 166 8.73 -8.34 14.14
N ILE A 167 8.71 -7.14 13.59
CA ILE A 167 7.63 -6.16 13.78
C ILE A 167 6.60 -6.45 12.70
N ARG A 168 5.33 -6.56 13.07
CA ARG A 168 4.27 -6.84 12.10
C ARG A 168 3.00 -6.07 12.43
N GLY A 169 2.15 -5.90 11.45
CA GLY A 169 0.95 -5.11 11.64
C GLY A 169 0.05 -5.11 10.42
N LYS A 170 -0.92 -4.19 10.43
CA LYS A 170 -1.86 -3.97 9.33
C LYS A 170 -2.11 -2.49 9.11
N VAL A 171 -2.52 -2.14 7.89
CA VAL A 171 -3.17 -0.85 7.58
C VAL A 171 -4.51 -1.14 6.92
N LEU A 172 -5.59 -0.78 7.62
CA LEU A 172 -6.96 -1.04 7.18
C LEU A 172 -7.73 0.27 7.00
N ASP A 173 -8.65 0.25 6.05
CA ASP A 173 -9.65 1.29 5.86
C ASP A 173 -10.65 1.24 7.04
N ASP A 174 -10.89 2.38 7.67
CA ASP A 174 -11.85 2.57 8.76
C ASP A 174 -13.01 3.49 8.36
N SER A 175 -13.18 3.72 7.06
CA SER A 175 -14.32 4.41 6.49
C SER A 175 -15.60 3.58 6.66
N PRO A 176 -16.77 4.21 6.88
CA PRO A 176 -17.99 3.48 7.24
C PRO A 176 -18.38 2.35 6.27
N ALA A 177 -18.20 2.54 4.96
CA ALA A 177 -18.57 1.57 3.93
C ALA A 177 -17.55 0.43 3.73
N LEU A 178 -16.30 0.62 4.18
CA LEU A 178 -15.16 -0.24 3.83
C LEU A 178 -14.40 -0.72 5.08
N LYS A 179 -15.02 -0.58 6.25
CA LYS A 179 -14.38 -0.81 7.54
C LYS A 179 -13.77 -2.21 7.63
N GLY A 180 -12.47 -2.25 7.94
CA GLY A 180 -11.71 -3.48 8.11
C GLY A 180 -11.17 -4.08 6.81
N THR A 181 -11.42 -3.44 5.66
CA THR A 181 -10.79 -3.84 4.40
C THR A 181 -9.36 -3.27 4.31
N PRO A 182 -8.45 -3.94 3.59
CA PRO A 182 -7.10 -3.41 3.36
C PRO A 182 -7.07 -2.05 2.65
N CYS A 183 -6.18 -1.17 3.09
CA CYS A 183 -5.81 0.02 2.30
C CYS A 183 -4.96 -0.38 1.09
N VAL A 184 -5.19 0.27 -0.04
CA VAL A 184 -4.49 0.03 -1.32
C VAL A 184 -3.79 1.30 -1.83
N ALA A 185 -2.86 1.15 -2.77
CA ALA A 185 -2.24 2.28 -3.43
C ALA A 185 -3.28 3.11 -4.22
N ASP A 186 -3.05 4.42 -4.36
CA ASP A 186 -3.99 5.34 -5.03
C ASP A 186 -4.34 4.90 -6.47
N GLU A 187 -3.38 4.30 -7.18
CA GLU A 187 -3.56 3.81 -8.56
C GLU A 187 -4.46 2.57 -8.67
N ASP A 188 -4.63 1.81 -7.59
CA ASP A 188 -5.47 0.61 -7.54
C ASP A 188 -6.83 0.89 -6.87
N MET A 189 -7.10 2.14 -6.48
CA MET A 189 -8.32 2.52 -5.75
C MET A 189 -9.59 2.21 -6.55
N THR A 190 -9.68 2.63 -7.81
CA THR A 190 -10.87 2.38 -8.66
C THR A 190 -11.23 0.89 -8.74
N PRO A 191 -10.34 -0.02 -9.21
CA PRO A 191 -10.69 -1.44 -9.28
C PRO A 191 -10.94 -2.07 -7.91
N TRP A 192 -10.32 -1.57 -6.84
CA TRP A 192 -10.57 -2.04 -5.47
C TRP A 192 -11.97 -1.68 -4.98
N ILE A 193 -12.40 -0.43 -5.15
CA ILE A 193 -13.75 0.02 -4.76
C ILE A 193 -14.83 -0.64 -5.61
N GLU A 194 -14.59 -0.75 -6.92
CA GLU A 194 -15.48 -1.46 -7.83
C GLU A 194 -15.70 -2.93 -7.42
N TYR A 195 -14.65 -3.60 -6.94
CA TYR A 195 -14.77 -4.95 -6.38
C TYR A 195 -15.59 -4.96 -5.09
N LEU A 196 -15.23 -4.11 -4.12
CA LEU A 196 -15.82 -4.14 -2.78
C LEU A 196 -17.29 -3.70 -2.74
N LEU A 197 -17.66 -2.71 -3.55
CA LEU A 197 -18.98 -2.09 -3.49
C LEU A 197 -19.85 -2.36 -4.73
N MET A 198 -19.26 -2.68 -5.88
CA MET A 198 -19.97 -2.68 -7.18
C MET A 198 -19.99 -4.05 -7.86
N GLN A 199 -19.74 -5.13 -7.10
CA GLN A 199 -19.78 -6.52 -7.57
C GLN A 199 -18.88 -6.80 -8.78
N LYS A 200 -17.81 -6.00 -8.98
CA LYS A 200 -16.81 -6.31 -10.00
C LYS A 200 -15.89 -7.45 -9.54
N PRO A 201 -15.23 -8.17 -10.46
CA PRO A 201 -14.28 -9.20 -10.09
C PRO A 201 -13.14 -8.65 -9.22
N MET A 202 -12.67 -9.46 -8.28
CA MET A 202 -11.53 -9.12 -7.44
C MET A 202 -10.26 -8.89 -8.30
N PRO A 203 -9.59 -7.74 -8.17
CA PRO A 203 -8.34 -7.50 -8.87
C PRO A 203 -7.25 -8.50 -8.44
N GLN A 204 -6.54 -9.06 -9.41
CA GLN A 204 -5.50 -10.08 -9.18
C GLN A 204 -4.16 -9.48 -8.74
N LYS A 205 -3.98 -8.18 -8.95
CA LYS A 205 -2.78 -7.43 -8.57
C LYS A 205 -3.25 -6.12 -7.96
N VAL A 206 -2.86 -5.89 -6.71
CA VAL A 206 -3.20 -4.70 -5.94
C VAL A 206 -1.97 -4.35 -5.12
N LYS A 207 -1.47 -3.12 -5.25
CA LYS A 207 -0.35 -2.62 -4.46
C LYS A 207 -0.87 -2.13 -3.11
N GLY A 208 -0.11 -2.42 -2.06
CA GLY A 208 -0.37 -1.87 -0.73
C GLY A 208 0.13 -0.45 -0.55
N VAL A 209 0.08 -0.01 0.70
CA VAL A 209 0.53 1.31 1.13
C VAL A 209 1.82 1.21 1.93
N VAL A 210 2.60 2.28 1.90
CA VAL A 210 3.87 2.38 2.64
C VAL A 210 3.62 2.56 4.12
N VAL A 211 4.37 1.85 4.96
CA VAL A 211 4.40 2.01 6.42
C VAL A 211 5.82 2.34 6.85
N GLN A 212 5.97 3.43 7.60
CA GLN A 212 7.22 3.85 8.20
C GLN A 212 7.30 3.34 9.65
N LEU A 213 8.47 2.85 10.05
CA LEU A 213 8.71 2.28 11.37
C LEU A 213 9.74 3.10 12.13
N TYR A 214 9.43 3.39 13.39
CA TYR A 214 10.27 4.15 14.31
C TYR A 214 10.44 3.40 15.63
N ALA A 215 11.62 3.49 16.22
CA ALA A 215 11.93 3.05 17.59
C ALA A 215 12.20 4.28 18.45
N ILE A 216 11.40 4.49 19.49
CA ILE A 216 11.53 5.62 20.40
C ILE A 216 12.10 5.10 21.72
N LEU A 217 13.26 5.62 22.14
CA LEU A 217 13.88 5.28 23.41
C LEU A 217 13.17 5.98 24.59
N SER A 218 13.42 5.49 25.81
CA SER A 218 12.88 6.09 27.05
C SER A 218 13.25 7.56 27.27
N ASN A 219 14.34 8.04 26.65
CA ASN A 219 14.75 9.45 26.68
C ASN A 219 14.05 10.31 25.61
N GLY A 220 13.14 9.74 24.81
CA GLY A 220 12.40 10.42 23.75
C GLY A 220 13.10 10.46 22.39
N THR A 221 14.34 9.96 22.26
CA THR A 221 15.05 9.91 20.98
C THR A 221 14.35 8.93 20.03
N ALA A 222 13.98 9.39 18.84
CA ALA A 222 13.40 8.57 17.79
C ALA A 222 14.46 8.10 16.79
N ILE A 223 14.46 6.80 16.50
CA ILE A 223 15.30 6.14 15.49
C ILE A 223 14.38 5.70 14.36
N TYR A 224 14.66 6.13 13.14
CA TYR A 224 14.03 5.56 11.95
C TYR A 224 14.55 4.14 11.72
N ILE A 225 13.66 3.15 11.80
CA ILE A 225 13.99 1.74 11.61
C ILE A 225 14.02 1.40 10.12
N GLY A 226 13.05 1.91 9.37
CA GLY A 226 12.89 1.63 7.94
C GLY A 226 11.44 1.75 7.49
N GLU A 227 11.19 1.33 6.26
CA GLU A 227 9.86 1.27 5.65
C GLU A 227 9.56 -0.11 5.09
N THR A 228 8.27 -0.40 4.97
CA THR A 228 7.74 -1.61 4.34
C THR A 228 6.43 -1.28 3.62
N ILE A 229 5.92 -2.21 2.81
CA ILE A 229 4.66 -2.04 2.06
C ILE A 229 3.68 -3.11 2.52
N THR A 230 2.41 -2.74 2.69
CA THR A 230 1.37 -3.71 3.03
C THR A 230 1.07 -4.67 1.87
N ASP A 231 0.49 -5.81 2.19
CA ASP A 231 -0.07 -6.75 1.22
C ASP A 231 -1.60 -6.76 1.31
N PRO A 232 -2.32 -6.06 0.43
CA PRO A 232 -3.78 -6.00 0.45
C PRO A 232 -4.42 -7.36 0.23
N LEU A 233 -3.84 -8.22 -0.63
CA LEU A 233 -4.40 -9.54 -0.94
C LEU A 233 -4.27 -10.50 0.25
N ASN A 234 -3.34 -10.22 1.16
CA ASN A 234 -3.17 -10.96 2.42
C ASN A 234 -3.68 -10.19 3.65
N GLY A 235 -4.71 -9.35 3.47
CA GLY A 235 -5.41 -8.70 4.59
C GLY A 235 -4.73 -7.43 5.10
N GLY A 236 -3.99 -6.73 4.23
CA GLY A 236 -3.34 -5.46 4.52
C GLY A 236 -2.16 -5.57 5.47
N ILE A 237 -1.56 -6.76 5.57
CA ILE A 237 -0.47 -7.05 6.51
C ILE A 237 0.84 -6.42 6.06
N PHE A 238 1.67 -6.02 7.02
CA PHE A 238 3.09 -5.72 6.80
C PHE A 238 3.96 -6.46 7.81
N SER A 239 5.23 -6.66 7.46
CA SER A 239 6.25 -7.14 8.40
C SER A 239 7.60 -6.49 8.12
N TYR A 240 8.44 -6.42 9.15
CA TYR A 240 9.78 -5.87 9.09
C TYR A 240 10.69 -6.55 10.11
N LEU A 241 11.87 -6.99 9.67
CA LEU A 241 12.87 -7.61 10.53
C LEU A 241 13.82 -6.51 11.03
N TRP A 242 13.91 -6.33 12.35
CA TRP A 242 14.75 -5.30 12.96
C TRP A 242 15.63 -5.88 14.06
N THR A 243 16.87 -5.41 14.17
CA THR A 243 17.77 -5.76 15.27
C THR A 243 18.02 -4.50 16.11
N PRO A 244 17.55 -4.44 17.36
CA PRO A 244 17.76 -3.28 18.22
C PRO A 244 19.26 -3.03 18.46
N PRO A 245 19.74 -1.77 18.36
CA PRO A 245 21.16 -1.46 18.51
C PRO A 245 21.64 -1.61 19.96
N ASP A 246 20.81 -1.18 20.92
CA ASP A 246 21.15 -1.11 22.33
C ASP A 246 20.11 -1.83 23.21
N GLU A 247 20.49 -2.07 24.47
CA GLU A 247 19.60 -2.59 25.49
C GLU A 247 18.62 -1.52 25.97
N GLY A 248 17.50 -1.95 26.53
CA GLY A 248 16.47 -1.07 27.07
C GLY A 248 15.09 -1.33 26.48
N VAL A 249 14.17 -0.43 26.80
CA VAL A 249 12.79 -0.49 26.30
C VAL A 249 12.64 0.49 25.15
N TYR A 250 12.12 0.01 24.03
CA TYR A 250 11.77 0.83 22.88
C TYR A 250 10.25 0.84 22.73
N THR A 251 9.69 2.01 22.47
CA THR A 251 8.36 2.15 21.88
C THR A 251 8.49 2.04 20.37
N ILE A 252 7.92 1.00 19.79
CA ILE A 252 7.88 0.78 18.35
C ILE A 252 6.61 1.43 17.80
N THR A 253 6.76 2.39 16.91
CA THR A 253 5.65 3.11 16.28
C THR A 253 5.62 2.81 14.79
N ALA A 254 4.48 2.32 14.30
CA ALA A 254 4.20 2.19 12.88
C ALA A 254 3.33 3.35 12.43
N VAL A 255 3.76 4.04 11.38
CA VAL A 255 3.11 5.23 10.82
C VAL A 255 2.74 4.95 9.37
N PHE A 256 1.45 5.06 9.06
CA PHE A 256 0.98 5.21 7.70
C PHE A 256 0.82 6.72 7.43
N PRO A 257 1.64 7.32 6.55
CA PRO A 257 1.66 8.78 6.35
C PRO A 257 0.45 9.32 5.56
N GLY A 258 -0.50 8.46 5.18
CA GLY A 258 -1.60 8.83 4.30
C GLY A 258 -1.21 8.84 2.82
N THR A 259 -2.23 8.99 1.97
CA THR A 259 -2.10 9.13 0.51
C THR A 259 -3.09 10.18 0.00
N LYS A 260 -3.34 10.27 -1.32
CA LYS A 260 -4.46 11.07 -1.85
C LYS A 260 -5.80 10.48 -1.41
N SER A 261 -5.88 9.16 -1.30
CA SER A 261 -7.12 8.44 -0.99
C SER A 261 -7.35 8.21 0.51
N TYR A 262 -6.30 8.23 1.34
CA TYR A 262 -6.41 7.88 2.76
C TYR A 262 -5.74 8.87 3.72
N TRP A 263 -6.37 9.15 4.85
CA TRP A 263 -5.77 9.90 5.96
C TRP A 263 -4.68 9.09 6.65
N GLU A 264 -3.72 9.80 7.23
CA GLU A 264 -2.67 9.23 8.05
C GLU A 264 -3.22 8.57 9.32
N SER A 265 -2.51 7.56 9.82
CA SER A 265 -2.74 7.00 11.15
C SER A 265 -1.47 6.30 11.64
N CYS A 266 -1.41 6.03 12.94
CA CYS A 266 -0.30 5.32 13.54
C CYS A 266 -0.77 4.43 14.68
N ASP A 267 0.06 3.46 15.04
CA ASP A 267 -0.10 2.67 16.26
C ASP A 267 1.26 2.41 16.89
N SER A 268 1.28 2.08 18.18
CA SER A 268 2.52 1.84 18.92
C SER A 268 2.43 0.62 19.83
N THR A 269 3.56 -0.06 19.96
CA THR A 269 3.77 -1.17 20.89
C THR A 269 5.11 -1.02 21.59
N ALA A 270 5.44 -1.90 22.54
CA ALA A 270 6.70 -1.84 23.28
C ALA A 270 7.50 -3.13 23.11
N ILE A 271 8.82 -2.99 23.10
CA ILE A 271 9.76 -4.11 23.13
C ILE A 271 10.83 -3.86 24.18
N GLY A 272 11.13 -4.89 24.97
CA GLY A 272 12.25 -4.89 25.91
C GLY A 272 13.45 -5.64 25.32
N VAL A 273 14.64 -5.06 25.45
CA VAL A 273 15.92 -5.66 25.05
C VAL A 273 16.78 -5.80 26.28
N VAL A 274 17.17 -7.04 26.59
CA VAL A 274 17.96 -7.40 27.77
C VAL A 274 19.36 -7.85 27.36
N PRO A 275 20.35 -7.80 28.28
CA PRO A 275 21.69 -8.32 28.01
C PRO A 275 21.66 -9.74 27.44
N ALA A 276 22.56 -10.04 26.51
CA ALA A 276 22.80 -11.42 26.11
C ALA A 276 23.44 -12.17 27.29
N ALA A 277 23.05 -13.43 27.53
CA ALA A 277 23.68 -14.24 28.54
C ALA A 277 25.18 -14.40 28.22
N GLU A 278 26.05 -14.20 29.21
CA GLU A 278 27.48 -14.48 29.05
C GLU A 278 27.66 -15.95 28.68
N THR A 279 28.27 -16.21 27.52
CA THR A 279 28.77 -17.54 27.20
C THR A 279 29.88 -17.87 28.21
N GLN A 280 29.58 -18.72 29.19
CA GLN A 280 30.62 -19.37 29.97
C GLN A 280 31.51 -20.14 28.98
N GLN A 281 32.74 -19.67 28.81
CA GLN A 281 33.77 -20.40 28.08
C GLN A 281 33.91 -21.76 28.79
N PRO A 282 33.82 -22.91 28.10
CA PRO A 282 34.03 -24.19 28.75
C PRO A 282 35.37 -24.15 29.48
N GLU A 283 35.36 -24.43 30.78
CA GLU A 283 36.57 -24.58 31.58
C GLU A 283 37.50 -25.52 30.81
N VAL A 284 38.64 -24.99 30.36
CA VAL A 284 39.72 -25.82 29.86
C VAL A 284 40.19 -26.62 31.06
N ILE A 285 39.70 -27.86 31.19
CA ILE A 285 40.30 -28.84 32.08
C ILE A 285 41.72 -29.02 31.55
N LYS A 286 42.69 -28.34 32.17
CA LYS A 286 44.11 -28.67 31.98
C LYS A 286 44.26 -30.09 32.49
N GLN A 287 44.34 -31.04 31.56
CA GLN A 287 44.77 -32.38 31.88
C GLN A 287 46.22 -32.27 32.38
N GLU A 288 46.43 -32.32 33.69
CA GLU A 288 47.77 -32.48 34.25
C GLU A 288 48.35 -33.79 33.67
N ALA A 289 49.50 -33.68 33.01
CA ALA A 289 50.23 -34.85 32.56
C ALA A 289 50.52 -35.73 33.79
N PRO A 290 50.35 -37.05 33.72
CA PRO A 290 50.60 -37.91 34.87
C PRO A 290 52.03 -37.73 35.36
N THR A 291 52.18 -37.24 36.58
CA THR A 291 53.48 -37.23 37.26
C THR A 291 53.80 -38.65 37.66
N TYR A 292 54.65 -39.31 36.87
CA TYR A 292 55.22 -40.61 37.23
C TYR A 292 56.11 -40.42 38.46
N THR A 293 55.82 -41.17 39.52
CA THR A 293 56.70 -41.20 40.69
C THR A 293 57.95 -42.02 40.36
N VAL A 294 59.03 -41.82 41.11
CA VAL A 294 60.26 -42.64 40.96
C VAL A 294 59.96 -44.13 41.08
N VAL A 295 58.91 -44.50 41.83
CA VAL A 295 58.43 -45.88 41.98
C VAL A 295 57.85 -46.43 40.66
N ASP A 296 57.10 -45.64 39.91
CA ASP A 296 56.50 -46.05 38.63
C ASP A 296 57.57 -46.32 37.57
N ILE A 297 58.62 -45.48 37.54
CA ILE A 297 59.76 -45.67 36.65
C ILE A 297 60.54 -46.95 37.02
N MET A 298 60.70 -47.24 38.31
CA MET A 298 61.39 -48.44 38.78
C MET A 298 60.62 -49.73 38.47
N ILE A 299 59.28 -49.70 38.52
CA ILE A 299 58.43 -50.82 38.12
C ILE A 299 58.57 -51.10 36.62
N ILE A 300 58.56 -50.06 35.78
CA ILE A 300 58.74 -50.20 34.32
C ILE A 300 60.12 -50.79 33.99
N ILE A 301 61.19 -50.31 34.63
CA ILE A 301 62.54 -50.85 34.46
C ILE A 301 62.59 -52.33 34.90
N GLY A 302 61.97 -52.67 36.04
CA GLY A 302 61.90 -54.04 36.53
C GLY A 302 61.21 -55.01 35.55
N VAL A 303 60.10 -54.58 34.95
CA VAL A 303 59.37 -55.37 33.94
C VAL A 303 60.21 -55.58 32.67
N ILE A 304 60.92 -54.54 32.20
CA ILE A 304 61.79 -54.65 31.03
C ILE A 304 62.94 -55.65 31.29
N ILE A 305 63.54 -55.61 32.48
CA ILE A 305 64.60 -56.56 32.87
C ILE A 305 64.06 -57.99 32.92
N ALA A 306 62.87 -58.21 33.50
CA ALA A 306 62.25 -59.53 33.57
C ALA A 306 61.94 -60.10 32.18
N ILE A 307 61.47 -59.26 31.24
CA ILE A 307 61.23 -59.65 29.85
C ILE A 307 62.55 -60.00 29.15
N ALA A 308 63.62 -59.21 29.35
CA ALA A 308 64.93 -59.49 28.78
C ALA A 308 65.51 -60.82 29.28
N ILE A 309 65.37 -61.11 30.58
CA ILE A 309 65.77 -62.40 31.17
C ILE A 309 64.91 -63.54 30.61
N GLY A 310 63.60 -63.34 30.46
CA GLY A 310 62.70 -64.30 29.84
C GLY A 310 63.10 -64.65 28.41
N ILE A 311 63.44 -63.64 27.59
CA ILE A 311 63.93 -63.81 26.22
C ILE A 311 65.29 -64.53 26.20
N ALA A 312 66.21 -64.15 27.07
CA ALA A 312 67.52 -64.80 27.18
C ALA A 312 67.40 -66.29 27.54
N ASN A 313 66.53 -66.63 28.50
CA ASN A 313 66.24 -68.00 28.89
C ASN A 313 65.55 -68.80 27.78
N LEU A 314 64.65 -68.17 27.02
CA LEU A 314 64.01 -68.80 25.85
C LEU A 314 65.04 -69.10 24.75
N TYR A 315 66.04 -68.22 24.60
CA TYR A 315 67.12 -68.38 23.62
C TYR A 315 68.10 -69.50 24.00
N THR A 316 68.47 -69.62 25.29
CA THR A 316 69.33 -70.72 25.78
C THR A 316 68.65 -72.09 25.67
N VAL A 317 67.36 -72.20 25.98
CA VAL A 317 66.58 -73.45 25.80
C VAL A 317 66.45 -73.85 24.33
N ARG A 318 66.36 -72.89 23.40
CA ARG A 318 66.36 -73.19 21.96
C ARG A 318 67.71 -73.65 21.44
N LYS A 319 68.83 -73.21 22.04
CA LYS A 319 70.18 -73.59 21.62
C LYS A 319 70.61 -74.96 22.16
N SER A 320 69.99 -75.47 23.24
CA SER A 320 70.28 -76.80 23.81
C SER A 320 69.50 -77.96 23.18
N LYS A 321 68.69 -77.70 22.14
CA LYS A 321 67.89 -78.72 21.41
C LYS A 321 68.31 -78.89 19.94
N LYS A 322 69.55 -78.53 19.59
CA LYS A 322 70.20 -78.92 18.34
C LYS A 322 71.53 -79.59 18.64
#